data_AF-A0A2X2K561-F1
#
_entry.id   AF-A0A2X2K561-F1
#
_cell.length_a   1.000
_cell.length_b   1.000
_cell.length_c   1.000
_cell.angle_alpha   90.00
_cell.angle_beta   90.00
_cell.angle_gamma   90.00
#
_symmetry.space_group_name_H-M   'P 1'
#
loop_
_entity.id
_entity.type
_entity.pdbx_description
1 polymer ?
#
loop_
_entity_poly.entity_id
_entity_poly.type
_entity_poly.pdbx_seq_one_letter_code
_entity_poly.pdbx_strand_id
1 'polypeptide(L)'
;MAKTYIFGHKNPDTDAISSAIIMAEFEQLRGNSGAKAYRLGDVSAETQFALDTFNVPAPELLTDDLDGQDVILVDHNEFQQSSDTIASATIKHVIDHHRIANFETAGPLCYRAEPVGCTATILYKMFRERGFGN
;
A
#
# COMPACT_ATOMS: atom_id res chain seq x y z
N MET A 1 -4.42 -14.19 -13.36
CA MET A 1 -3.84 -14.15 -12.01
C MET A 1 -4.83 -13.45 -11.09
N ALA A 2 -4.81 -13.74 -9.78
CA ALA A 2 -5.68 -13.04 -8.83
C ALA A 2 -5.27 -11.56 -8.74
N LYS A 3 -6.25 -10.66 -8.55
CA LYS A 3 -6.04 -9.22 -8.43
C LYS A 3 -5.56 -8.92 -7.00
N THR A 4 -4.48 -8.15 -6.85
CA THR A 4 -3.97 -7.73 -5.55
C THR A 4 -4.15 -6.23 -5.40
N TYR A 5 -4.89 -5.81 -4.38
CA TYR A 5 -5.21 -4.40 -4.12
C TYR A 5 -4.21 -3.83 -3.13
N ILE A 6 -3.60 -2.70 -3.48
CA ILE A 6 -2.54 -2.09 -2.66
C ILE A 6 -2.93 -0.66 -2.36
N PHE A 7 -3.02 -0.29 -1.08
CA PHE A 7 -3.50 1.03 -0.68
C PHE A 7 -2.99 1.44 0.70
N GLY A 8 -2.92 2.76 0.90
CA GLY A 8 -2.69 3.39 2.21
C GLY A 8 -3.99 3.68 2.97
N HIS A 9 -3.92 4.50 4.00
CA HIS A 9 -5.06 4.81 4.87
C HIS A 9 -6.14 5.71 4.21
N LYS A 10 -7.34 5.75 4.81
CA LYS A 10 -8.56 6.44 4.32
C LYS A 10 -8.40 7.90 3.94
N ASN A 11 -7.58 8.63 4.69
CA ASN A 11 -7.28 10.04 4.42
C ASN A 11 -5.85 10.13 3.88
N PRO A 12 -5.58 9.68 2.65
CA PRO A 12 -4.23 9.40 2.20
C PRO A 12 -3.41 10.69 2.10
N ASP A 13 -2.19 10.64 2.62
CA ASP A 13 -1.19 11.66 2.41
C ASP A 13 -0.21 11.25 1.29
N THR A 14 0.88 12.00 1.14
CA THR A 14 1.86 11.74 0.09
C THR A 14 2.60 10.41 0.30
N ASP A 15 2.84 9.97 1.55
CA ASP A 15 3.51 8.69 1.81
C ASP A 15 2.57 7.53 1.46
N ALA A 16 1.34 7.56 1.95
CA ALA A 16 0.30 6.57 1.63
C ALA A 16 0.11 6.36 0.11
N ILE A 17 0.02 7.44 -0.67
CA ILE A 17 -0.15 7.35 -2.13
C ILE A 17 1.11 6.85 -2.83
N SER A 18 2.27 7.46 -2.54
CA SER A 18 3.52 7.10 -3.21
C SER A 18 3.96 5.68 -2.86
N SER A 19 3.83 5.27 -1.60
CA SER A 19 4.11 3.92 -1.14
C SER A 19 3.20 2.88 -1.79
N ALA A 20 1.92 3.18 -2.04
CA ALA A 20 1.03 2.26 -2.75
C ALA A 20 1.48 2.04 -4.20
N ILE A 21 1.89 3.12 -4.90
CA ILE A 21 2.43 3.07 -6.27
C ILE A 21 3.72 2.24 -6.30
N ILE A 22 4.68 2.57 -5.44
CA ILE A 22 5.99 1.89 -5.36
C ILE A 22 5.80 0.40 -5.02
N MET A 23 4.90 0.07 -4.09
CA MET A 23 4.66 -1.31 -3.69
C MET A 23 3.97 -2.12 -4.81
N ALA A 24 3.10 -1.50 -5.62
CA ALA A 24 2.54 -2.15 -6.80
C ALA A 24 3.60 -2.48 -7.84
N GLU A 25 4.52 -1.55 -8.11
CA GLU A 25 5.66 -1.82 -8.99
C GLU A 25 6.55 -2.93 -8.44
N PHE A 26 6.86 -2.91 -7.13
CA PHE A 26 7.65 -3.96 -6.47
C PHE A 26 7.05 -5.35 -6.67
N GLU A 27 5.74 -5.49 -6.48
CA GLU A 27 5.03 -6.76 -6.64
C GLU A 27 4.99 -7.21 -8.11
N GLN A 28 4.79 -6.28 -9.05
CA GLN A 28 4.86 -6.57 -10.48
C GLN A 28 6.25 -7.08 -10.90
N LEU A 29 7.32 -6.44 -10.43
CA LEU A 29 8.71 -6.88 -10.66
C LEU A 29 9.01 -8.25 -10.04
N ARG A 30 8.29 -8.62 -8.97
CA ARG A 30 8.33 -9.96 -8.38
C ARG A 30 7.49 -11.02 -9.11
N GLY A 31 6.80 -10.65 -10.19
CA GLY A 31 5.97 -11.54 -10.99
C GLY A 31 4.48 -11.53 -10.62
N ASN A 32 4.05 -10.70 -9.67
CA ASN A 32 2.63 -10.47 -9.39
C ASN A 32 2.05 -9.42 -10.36
N SER A 33 1.78 -9.83 -11.59
CA SER A 33 1.20 -8.95 -12.62
C SER A 33 -0.21 -8.43 -12.30
N GLY A 34 -0.87 -8.98 -11.27
CA GLY A 34 -2.20 -8.55 -10.81
C GLY A 34 -2.18 -7.46 -9.74
N ALA A 35 -0.99 -7.01 -9.31
CA ALA A 35 -0.84 -5.96 -8.30
C ALA A 35 -1.17 -4.57 -8.86
N LYS A 36 -2.07 -3.86 -8.18
CA LYS A 36 -2.50 -2.51 -8.56
C LYS A 36 -2.65 -1.60 -7.33
N ALA A 37 -2.14 -0.38 -7.46
CA ALA A 37 -2.28 0.67 -6.45
C ALA A 37 -3.67 1.33 -6.51
N TYR A 38 -4.22 1.63 -5.35
CA TYR A 38 -5.48 2.33 -5.14
C TYR A 38 -5.34 3.38 -4.04
N ARG A 39 -6.22 4.38 -4.07
CA ARG A 39 -6.41 5.34 -2.97
C ARG A 39 -7.75 5.11 -2.30
N LEU A 40 -7.85 5.42 -1.01
CA LEU A 40 -9.09 5.31 -0.24
C LEU A 40 -9.83 6.65 -0.08
N GLY A 41 -9.18 7.76 -0.41
CA GLY A 41 -9.74 9.11 -0.28
C GLY A 41 -9.22 10.06 -1.34
N ASP A 42 -9.54 11.34 -1.19
CA ASP A 42 -9.13 12.39 -2.13
C ASP A 42 -7.63 12.65 -2.08
N VAL A 43 -7.07 13.08 -3.21
CA VAL A 43 -5.65 13.42 -3.33
C VAL A 43 -5.44 14.84 -2.81
N SER A 44 -4.53 15.01 -1.85
CA SER A 44 -4.18 16.32 -1.31
C SER A 44 -3.44 17.20 -2.34
N ALA A 45 -3.40 18.52 -2.13
CA ALA A 45 -2.67 19.43 -3.01
C ALA A 45 -1.15 19.16 -3.03
N GLU A 46 -0.57 18.76 -1.89
CA GLU A 46 0.84 18.36 -1.80
C GLU A 46 1.10 17.11 -2.65
N THR A 47 0.25 16.10 -2.48
CA THR A 47 0.38 14.85 -3.21
C THR A 47 0.16 15.05 -4.70
N GLN A 48 -0.82 15.87 -5.08
CA GLN A 48 -1.06 16.22 -6.49
C GLN A 48 0.13 16.94 -7.10
N PHE A 49 0.74 17.89 -6.37
CA PHE A 49 1.95 18.57 -6.82
C PHE A 49 3.10 17.58 -7.10
N ALA A 50 3.30 16.59 -6.23
CA ALA A 50 4.30 15.56 -6.44
C ALA A 50 3.99 14.69 -7.68
N LEU A 51 2.74 14.22 -7.80
CA LEU A 51 2.28 13.42 -8.94
C LEU A 51 2.48 14.16 -10.28
N ASP A 52 2.09 15.43 -10.34
CA ASP A 52 2.24 16.27 -11.52
C ASP A 52 3.72 16.51 -11.86
N THR A 53 4.54 16.79 -10.83
CA THR A 53 5.98 17.03 -10.99
C THR A 53 6.70 15.83 -11.62
N PHE A 54 6.31 14.61 -11.25
CA PHE A 54 6.91 13.38 -11.76
C PHE A 54 6.13 12.73 -12.91
N ASN A 55 5.06 13.37 -13.39
CA ASN A 55 4.19 12.86 -14.45
C ASN A 55 3.66 11.43 -14.15
N VAL A 56 3.29 11.20 -12.90
CA VAL A 56 2.72 9.93 -12.40
C VAL A 56 1.21 10.13 -12.20
N PRO A 57 0.34 9.27 -12.76
CA PRO A 57 -1.10 9.39 -12.53
C PRO A 57 -1.44 9.02 -11.08
N ALA A 58 -2.42 9.74 -10.51
CA ALA A 58 -3.00 9.35 -9.23
C ALA A 58 -3.61 7.94 -9.31
N PRO A 59 -3.48 7.10 -8.26
CA PRO A 59 -4.18 5.82 -8.19
C PRO A 59 -5.70 5.99 -8.29
N GLU A 60 -6.37 4.97 -8.82
CA GLU A 60 -7.83 4.92 -8.85
C GLU A 60 -8.41 4.88 -7.43
N LEU A 61 -9.55 5.53 -7.23
CA LEU A 61 -10.31 5.41 -5.98
C LEU A 61 -10.80 3.96 -5.86
N LEU A 62 -10.54 3.32 -4.73
CA LEU A 62 -11.07 2.00 -4.45
C LEU A 62 -12.59 2.07 -4.20
N THR A 63 -13.35 1.41 -5.05
CA THR A 63 -14.81 1.26 -4.91
C THR A 63 -15.26 -0.20 -4.82
N ASP A 64 -14.33 -1.14 -5.01
CA ASP A 64 -14.60 -2.57 -5.04
C ASP A 64 -14.76 -3.11 -3.61
N ASP A 65 -15.65 -4.10 -3.44
CA ASP A 65 -15.71 -4.92 -2.23
C ASP A 65 -14.49 -5.84 -2.17
N LEU A 66 -13.82 -5.87 -1.01
CA LEU A 66 -12.59 -6.63 -0.78
C LEU A 66 -12.83 -8.03 -0.20
N ASP A 67 -14.08 -8.48 -0.07
CA ASP A 67 -14.37 -9.83 0.42
C ASP A 67 -13.64 -10.92 -0.41
N GLY A 68 -12.80 -11.69 0.29
CA GLY A 68 -11.96 -12.73 -0.29
C GLY A 68 -10.86 -12.23 -1.24
N GLN A 69 -10.65 -10.91 -1.37
CA GLN A 69 -9.60 -10.33 -2.22
C GLN A 69 -8.26 -10.29 -1.48
N ASP A 70 -7.17 -10.47 -2.23
CA ASP A 70 -5.82 -10.29 -1.70
C ASP A 70 -5.48 -8.80 -1.62
N VAL A 71 -5.01 -8.35 -0.46
CA VAL A 71 -4.66 -6.94 -0.22
C VAL A 71 -3.26 -6.78 0.37
N ILE A 72 -2.63 -5.64 0.11
CA ILE A 72 -1.39 -5.21 0.75
C ILE A 72 -1.63 -3.82 1.32
N LEU A 73 -1.34 -3.66 2.62
CA LEU A 73 -1.44 -2.39 3.30
C LEU A 73 -0.08 -1.72 3.30
N VAL A 74 -0.05 -0.45 2.96
CA VAL A 74 1.12 0.42 3.15
C VAL A 74 0.76 1.53 4.11
N ASP A 75 1.71 1.96 4.94
CA ASP A 75 1.59 3.17 5.76
C ASP A 75 0.47 3.17 6.81
N HIS A 76 -0.14 2.02 7.06
CA HIS A 76 -1.09 1.81 8.15
C HIS A 76 -1.32 0.32 8.41
N ASN A 77 -1.89 0.03 9.58
CA ASN A 77 -2.37 -1.29 9.94
C ASN A 77 -3.74 -1.26 10.66
N GLU A 78 -4.05 -0.24 11.46
CA GLU A 78 -5.29 -0.24 12.24
C GLU A 78 -6.53 -0.26 11.32
N PHE A 79 -7.44 -1.22 11.49
CA PHE A 79 -8.55 -1.46 10.54
C PHE A 79 -9.47 -0.25 10.34
N GLN A 80 -9.69 0.56 11.39
CA GLN A 80 -10.47 1.79 11.34
C GLN A 80 -9.88 2.86 10.40
N GLN A 81 -8.60 2.76 10.06
CA GLN A 81 -7.91 3.64 9.13
C GLN A 81 -7.91 3.07 7.69
N SER A 82 -8.36 1.83 7.50
CA SER A 82 -8.28 1.10 6.22
C SER A 82 -9.62 1.09 5.46
N SER A 83 -9.76 0.29 4.40
CA SER A 83 -11.04 0.14 3.68
C SER A 83 -12.16 -0.34 4.61
N ASP A 84 -13.41 0.07 4.36
CA ASP A 84 -14.58 -0.38 5.15
C ASP A 84 -14.79 -1.90 5.09
N THR A 85 -14.34 -2.54 4.02
CA THR A 85 -14.42 -3.99 3.82
C THR A 85 -13.09 -4.69 4.13
N ILE A 86 -12.17 -4.07 4.88
CA ILE A 86 -10.85 -4.66 5.14
C ILE A 86 -10.93 -5.97 5.93
N ALA A 87 -11.92 -6.11 6.82
CA ALA A 87 -12.04 -7.26 7.70
C ALA A 87 -12.39 -8.57 6.95
N SER A 88 -12.95 -8.48 5.75
CA SER A 88 -13.25 -9.63 4.88
C SER A 88 -12.16 -9.92 3.85
N ALA A 89 -11.12 -9.08 3.79
CA ALA A 89 -10.01 -9.24 2.85
C ALA A 89 -8.93 -10.19 3.37
N THR A 90 -8.13 -10.75 2.46
CA THR A 90 -6.93 -11.52 2.79
C THR A 90 -5.70 -10.60 2.76
N ILE A 91 -5.25 -10.14 3.93
CA ILE A 91 -4.08 -9.26 4.03
C ILE A 91 -2.80 -10.07 3.82
N LYS A 92 -2.14 -9.87 2.68
CA LYS A 92 -0.92 -10.59 2.29
C LYS A 92 0.32 -9.96 2.88
N HIS A 93 0.44 -8.63 2.78
CA HIS A 93 1.57 -7.90 3.33
C HIS A 93 1.11 -6.62 4.06
N VAL A 94 1.89 -6.19 5.04
CA VAL A 94 1.82 -4.85 5.66
C VAL A 94 3.22 -4.25 5.66
N ILE A 95 3.40 -3.08 5.03
CA ILE A 95 4.64 -2.30 5.05
C ILE A 95 4.34 -0.97 5.74
N ASP A 96 4.84 -0.76 6.96
CA ASP A 96 4.38 0.34 7.82
C ASP A 96 5.51 0.88 8.70
N HIS A 97 5.31 2.04 9.30
CA HIS A 97 6.21 2.63 10.30
C HIS A 97 5.48 3.11 11.57
N HIS A 98 4.16 2.94 11.61
CA HIS A 98 3.32 3.25 12.77
C HIS A 98 3.37 2.18 13.86
N ARG A 99 2.79 2.50 15.01
CA ARG A 99 2.49 1.49 16.05
C ARG A 99 1.51 0.44 15.52
N ILE A 100 1.52 -0.74 16.13
CA ILE A 100 0.59 -1.82 15.78
C ILE A 100 -0.56 -1.84 16.79
N ALA A 101 -1.79 -1.70 16.31
CA ALA A 101 -3.01 -1.78 17.12
C ALA A 101 -4.23 -2.12 16.25
N ASN A 102 -5.27 -2.73 16.84
CA ASN A 102 -6.54 -3.00 16.14
C ASN A 102 -6.35 -3.67 14.76
N PHE A 103 -5.42 -4.62 14.71
CA PHE A 103 -5.03 -5.35 13.52
C PHE A 103 -4.96 -6.84 13.86
N GLU A 104 -5.61 -7.66 13.06
CA GLU A 104 -5.58 -9.12 13.17
C GLU A 104 -5.70 -9.78 11.80
N THR A 105 -5.20 -11.02 11.67
CA THR A 105 -5.31 -11.81 10.45
C THR A 105 -5.63 -13.27 10.76
N ALA A 106 -6.48 -13.89 9.95
CA ALA A 106 -6.83 -15.30 10.12
C ALA A 106 -5.68 -16.27 9.75
N GLY A 107 -4.74 -15.83 8.90
CA GLY A 107 -3.59 -16.61 8.46
C GLY A 107 -2.28 -15.82 8.51
N PRO A 108 -1.14 -16.50 8.26
CA PRO A 108 0.16 -15.84 8.18
C PRO A 108 0.24 -14.81 7.05
N LEU A 109 1.01 -13.75 7.28
CA LEU A 109 1.29 -12.69 6.33
C LEU A 109 2.76 -12.24 6.38
N CYS A 110 3.20 -11.42 5.43
CA CYS A 110 4.45 -10.68 5.57
C CYS A 110 4.18 -9.34 6.26
N TYR A 111 4.70 -9.16 7.47
CA TYR A 111 4.58 -7.89 8.18
C TYR A 111 5.98 -7.28 8.32
N ARG A 112 6.22 -6.13 7.69
CA ARG A 112 7.48 -5.39 7.80
C ARG A 112 7.18 -3.98 8.29
N ALA A 113 7.42 -3.76 9.58
CA ALA A 113 7.42 -2.42 10.14
C ALA A 113 8.80 -2.04 10.68
N GLU A 114 9.23 -0.82 10.36
CA GLU A 114 10.48 -0.25 10.84
C GLU A 114 10.21 1.14 11.43
N PRO A 115 10.79 1.49 12.59
CA PRO A 115 10.60 2.81 13.20
C PRO A 115 11.43 3.88 12.48
N VAL A 116 11.08 4.15 11.23
CA VAL A 116 11.68 5.16 10.35
C VAL A 116 10.67 6.27 10.05
N GLY A 117 11.12 7.34 9.40
CA GLY A 117 10.27 8.52 9.16
C GLY A 117 9.24 8.39 8.04
N CYS A 118 9.31 7.35 7.20
CA CYS A 118 8.48 7.22 6.00
C CYS A 118 8.48 5.77 5.48
N THR A 119 7.31 5.27 5.08
CA THR A 119 7.09 3.94 4.51
C THR A 119 7.89 3.76 3.21
N ALA A 120 8.02 4.80 2.37
CA ALA A 120 8.85 4.76 1.18
C ALA A 120 10.34 4.49 1.47
N THR A 121 10.84 4.78 2.69
CA THR A 121 12.21 4.40 3.10
C THR A 121 12.35 2.87 3.20
N ILE A 122 11.31 2.19 3.70
CA ILE A 122 11.29 0.73 3.83
C ILE A 122 11.20 0.10 2.45
N LEU A 123 10.33 0.63 1.58
CA LEU A 123 10.19 0.17 0.20
C LEU A 123 11.50 0.36 -0.59
N TYR A 124 12.19 1.49 -0.41
CA TYR A 124 13.51 1.70 -1.01
C TYR A 124 14.51 0.60 -0.59
N LYS A 125 14.55 0.24 0.70
CA LYS A 125 15.38 -0.90 1.16
C LYS A 125 14.96 -2.21 0.51
N MET A 126 13.66 -2.47 0.39
CA MET A 126 13.13 -3.68 -0.26
C MET A 126 13.56 -3.78 -1.73
N PHE A 127 13.50 -2.68 -2.50
CA PHE A 127 14.00 -2.63 -3.88
C PHE A 127 15.49 -2.99 -3.94
N ARG A 128 16.30 -2.36 -3.08
CA ARG A 128 17.74 -2.61 -2.98
C ARG A 128 18.06 -4.07 -2.63
N GLU A 129 17.34 -4.66 -1.68
CA GLU A 129 17.48 -6.06 -1.27
C GLU A 129 17.17 -7.05 -2.41
N ARG A 130 16.28 -6.68 -3.34
CA ARG A 130 15.93 -7.48 -4.52
C ARG A 130 16.79 -7.20 -5.74
N GLY A 131 17.65 -6.17 -5.69
CA GLY A 131 18.40 -5.72 -6.86
C GLY A 131 17.53 -5.05 -7.92
N PHE A 132 16.37 -4.52 -7.53
CA PHE A 132 15.52 -3.69 -8.39
C PHE A 132 15.99 -2.24 -8.30
N GLY A 133 16.21 -1.57 -9.43
CA GLY A 133 16.67 -0.17 -9.49
C GLY A 133 18.13 0.02 -9.91
N ASN A 134 18.53 -0.63 -11.02
CA ASN A 134 19.69 -0.20 -11.82
C ASN A 134 19.27 0.90 -12.79
#